data_AF-A0AAD5IME0-F1
#
_entry.id   AF-A0AAD5IME0-F1
#
_cell.length_a   1.000
_cell.length_b   1.000
_cell.length_c   1.000
_cell.angle_alpha   90.00
_cell.angle_beta   90.00
_cell.angle_gamma   90.00
#
_symmetry.space_group_name_H-M   'P 1'
#
loop_
_entity.id
_entity.type
_entity.pdbx_description
1 polymer ?
#
loop_
_entity_poly.entity_id
_entity_poly.type
_entity_poly.pdbx_seq_one_letter_code
_entity_poly.pdbx_strand_id
1 'polypeptide(L)'
;MRIKLCRGWITKSREIYHPSMNLCGVRGDGNAAAKSLFWKARKRLTFVLTFESKRGRNVAIMIARKHDLDCNVVLAGSEDRV
;
A
#
# COMPACT_ATOMS: atom_id res chain seq x y z
N MET A 1 0.45 -11.60 -8.91
CA MET A 1 -0.64 -10.62 -8.63
C MET A 1 -0.06 -9.19 -8.66
N ARG A 2 -0.86 -8.11 -8.67
CA ARG A 2 -0.33 -6.74 -8.82
C ARG A 2 -1.18 -5.66 -8.15
N ILE A 3 -0.56 -4.52 -7.84
CA ILE A 3 -1.25 -3.28 -7.45
C ILE A 3 -1.13 -2.25 -8.58
N LYS A 4 -2.23 -1.57 -8.89
CA LYS A 4 -2.29 -0.53 -9.93
C LYS A 4 -2.98 0.72 -9.38
N LEU A 5 -2.35 1.87 -9.58
CA LEU A 5 -2.93 3.18 -9.29
C LEU A 5 -3.28 3.89 -10.60
N CYS A 6 -4.54 4.30 -10.74
CA CYS A 6 -5.04 5.00 -11.93
C CYS A 6 -5.71 6.32 -11.56
N ARG A 7 -5.67 7.30 -12.47
CA ARG A 7 -6.51 8.50 -12.45
C ARG A 7 -7.27 8.53 -13.78
N GLY A 8 -8.53 8.12 -13.75
CA GLY A 8 -9.29 7.85 -14.98
C GLY A 8 -8.60 6.77 -15.82
N TRP A 9 -8.38 7.03 -17.11
CA TRP A 9 -7.65 6.12 -17.99
C TRP A 9 -6.12 6.11 -17.74
N ILE A 10 -5.58 7.10 -17.04
CA ILE A 10 -4.13 7.26 -16.89
C ILE A 10 -3.63 6.33 -15.79
N THR A 11 -2.69 5.45 -16.12
CA THR A 11 -1.99 4.62 -15.13
C THR A 11 -0.84 5.41 -14.52
N LYS A 12 -0.88 5.62 -13.21
CA LYS A 12 0.19 6.32 -12.46
C LYS A 12 1.27 5.36 -11.98
N SER A 13 0.89 4.14 -11.61
CA SER A 13 1.81 3.06 -11.28
C SER A 13 1.12 1.70 -11.45
N ARG A 14 1.89 0.68 -11.81
CA ARG A 14 1.42 -0.70 -12.00
C ARG A 14 2.57 -1.63 -11.66
N GLU A 15 2.59 -2.15 -10.44
CA GLU A 15 3.68 -2.97 -9.95
C GLU A 15 3.18 -4.37 -9.59
N ILE A 16 3.96 -5.37 -10.00
CA ILE A 16 3.82 -6.74 -9.51
C ILE A 16 4.41 -6.76 -8.09
N TYR A 17 3.81 -7.58 -7.20
CA TYR A 17 4.35 -7.79 -5.86
C TYR A 17 5.81 -8.24 -5.96
N HIS A 18 6.67 -7.62 -5.15
CA HIS A 18 8.10 -7.93 -5.10
C HIS A 18 8.67 -7.52 -3.73
N PRO A 19 9.80 -8.10 -3.29
CA PRO A 19 10.32 -7.92 -1.93
C PRO A 19 10.66 -6.48 -1.52
N SER A 20 10.91 -5.58 -2.48
CA SER A 20 11.24 -4.17 -2.19
C SER A 20 10.03 -3.24 -2.11
N MET A 21 8.85 -3.77 -2.42
CA MET A 21 7.58 -3.08 -2.28
C MET A 21 7.24 -2.96 -0.78
N ASN A 22 6.57 -1.89 -0.39
CA ASN A 22 6.10 -1.71 0.98
C ASN A 22 4.70 -1.10 0.95
N LEU A 23 3.80 -1.60 1.79
CA LEU A 23 2.45 -1.09 1.91
C LEU A 23 2.00 -1.12 3.36
N CYS A 24 1.77 0.06 3.94
CA CYS A 24 1.45 0.23 5.35
C CYS A 24 0.54 1.45 5.58
N GLY A 25 0.01 1.58 6.80
CA GLY A 25 -0.68 2.81 7.20
C GLY A 25 0.32 3.97 7.32
N VAL A 26 -0.10 5.19 6.99
CA VAL A 26 0.72 6.38 7.25
C VAL A 26 0.89 6.56 8.76
N ARG A 27 2.13 6.79 9.20
CA ARG A 27 2.48 7.13 10.58
C ARG A 27 2.40 8.66 10.73
N GLY A 28 1.55 9.14 11.62
CA GLY A 28 1.38 10.57 11.91
C GLY A 28 0.16 10.82 12.79
N ASP A 29 0.19 11.90 13.56
CA ASP A 29 -0.93 12.32 14.40
C ASP A 29 -1.90 13.18 13.58
N GLY A 30 -3.07 12.62 13.26
CA GLY A 30 -4.12 13.34 12.57
C GLY A 30 -5.22 12.45 12.01
N ASN A 31 -6.43 12.99 11.90
CA ASN A 31 -7.59 12.28 11.35
C ASN A 31 -7.35 11.79 9.90
N ALA A 32 -6.53 12.52 9.14
CA ALA A 32 -6.12 12.11 7.80
C ALA A 32 -5.25 10.84 7.81
N ALA A 33 -4.28 10.73 8.74
CA ALA A 33 -3.38 9.57 8.84
C ALA A 33 -4.14 8.24 9.06
N ALA A 34 -5.25 8.30 9.82
CA ALA A 34 -6.13 7.14 10.02
C ALA A 34 -6.79 6.64 8.71
N LYS A 35 -6.94 7.51 7.71
CA LYS A 35 -7.51 7.18 6.39
C LYS A 35 -6.45 7.04 5.30
N SER A 36 -5.20 7.40 5.58
CA SER A 36 -4.11 7.36 4.60
C SER A 36 -3.31 6.07 4.66
N LEU A 37 -2.80 5.69 3.51
CA LEU A 37 -1.95 4.53 3.24
C LEU A 37 -0.67 5.00 2.57
N PHE A 38 0.46 4.49 3.04
CA PHE A 38 1.73 4.64 2.38
C PHE A 38 2.00 3.42 1.50
N TRP A 39 2.29 3.66 0.22
CA TRP A 39 2.67 2.63 -0.73
C TRP A 39 4.00 2.96 -1.39
N LYS A 40 5.05 2.22 -1.04
CA LYS A 40 6.30 2.18 -1.80
C LYS A 40 6.15 1.18 -2.92
N ALA A 41 5.86 1.71 -4.10
CA ALA A 41 5.74 0.93 -5.32
C ALA A 41 7.10 0.35 -5.74
N ARG A 42 8.21 1.10 -5.63
CA ARG A 42 9.59 0.63 -5.88
C ARG A 42 10.59 1.57 -5.19
N LYS A 43 11.90 1.28 -5.23
CA LYS A 43 12.96 2.04 -4.51
C LYS A 43 12.88 3.58 -4.59
N ARG A 44 12.33 4.15 -5.67
CA ARG A 44 12.19 5.61 -5.87
C ARG A 44 10.77 6.06 -6.23
N LEU A 45 9.77 5.21 -6.02
CA LEU A 45 8.38 5.55 -6.30
C LEU A 45 7.53 5.21 -5.09
N THR A 46 7.02 6.25 -4.44
CA THR A 46 6.20 6.15 -3.24
C THR A 46 4.94 7.00 -3.42
N PHE A 47 3.86 6.58 -2.78
CA PHE A 47 2.58 7.25 -2.79
C PHE A 47 2.01 7.30 -1.38
N VAL A 48 1.34 8.42 -1.08
CA VAL A 48 0.42 8.51 0.05
C VAL A 48 -0.99 8.62 -0.52
N LEU A 49 -1.82 7.63 -0.23
CA LEU A 49 -3.19 7.52 -0.75
C LEU A 49 -4.17 7.68 0.41
N THR A 50 -5.04 8.68 0.33
CA THR A 50 -6.08 8.91 1.34
C THR A 50 -7.39 8.31 0.85
N PHE A 51 -7.97 7.43 1.67
CA PHE A 51 -9.25 6.79 1.39
C PHE A 51 -10.40 7.62 1.96
N GLU A 52 -11.61 7.40 1.44
CA GLU A 52 -12.83 8.03 1.96
C GLU A 52 -13.08 7.66 3.44
N SER A 53 -12.75 6.43 3.81
CA SER A 53 -12.93 5.88 5.15
C SER A 53 -11.72 5.09 5.65
N LYS A 54 -11.54 5.08 6.98
CA LYS A 54 -10.55 4.23 7.67
C LYS A 54 -10.76 2.75 7.37
N ARG A 55 -12.03 2.33 7.26
CA ARG A 55 -12.40 0.94 6.91
C ARG A 55 -11.92 0.59 5.50
N GLY A 56 -12.17 1.46 4.52
CA GLY A 56 -11.70 1.26 3.14
C GLY A 56 -10.18 1.12 3.07
N ARG A 57 -9.46 2.00 3.79
CA ARG A 57 -7.99 1.92 3.91
C ARG A 57 -7.53 0.58 4.51
N ASN A 58 -8.15 0.12 5.59
CA ASN A 58 -7.76 -1.13 6.25
C ASN A 58 -8.03 -2.36 5.39
N VAL A 59 -9.18 -2.40 4.70
CA VAL A 59 -9.51 -3.50 3.78
C VAL A 59 -8.50 -3.57 2.63
N ALA A 60 -8.11 -2.42 2.06
CA ALA A 60 -7.10 -2.38 1.01
C ALA A 60 -5.74 -2.94 1.47
N ILE A 61 -5.29 -2.60 2.69
CA ILE A 61 -4.06 -3.18 3.29
C ILE A 61 -4.19 -4.69 3.43
N MET A 62 -5.29 -5.15 4.01
CA MET A 62 -5.51 -6.56 4.30
C MET A 62 -5.54 -7.40 3.02
N ILE A 63 -6.25 -6.94 1.99
CA ILE A 63 -6.29 -7.61 0.68
C ILE A 63 -4.90 -7.63 0.04
N ALA A 64 -4.18 -6.49 0.07
CA ALA A 64 -2.85 -6.42 -0.50
C ALA A 64 -1.87 -7.37 0.18
N ARG A 65 -1.90 -7.48 1.52
CA ARG A 65 -1.06 -8.40 2.30
C ARG A 65 -1.45 -9.87 2.11
N LYS A 66 -2.74 -10.17 1.94
CA LYS A 66 -3.19 -11.54 1.64
C LYS A 66 -2.60 -12.04 0.32
N HIS A 67 -2.72 -11.23 -0.74
CA HIS A 67 -2.19 -11.57 -2.06
C HIS A 67 -0.67 -11.60 -2.14
N ASP A 68 -0.01 -10.94 -1.21
CA ASP A 68 1.43 -10.91 -1.07
C ASP A 68 1.97 -12.20 -0.43
N LEU A 69 1.29 -12.68 0.62
CA LEU A 69 1.54 -14.00 1.20
C LEU A 69 1.37 -15.10 0.14
N ASP A 70 0.32 -15.00 -0.68
CA ASP A 70 0.08 -15.93 -1.79
C ASP A 70 1.20 -15.86 -2.86
N CYS A 71 1.99 -14.78 -2.91
CA CYS A 71 3.14 -14.61 -3.81
C CYS A 71 4.49 -14.90 -3.13
N ASN A 72 4.53 -15.41 -1.88
CA ASN A 72 5.76 -15.57 -1.07
C ASN A 72 6.58 -14.27 -0.90
N VAL A 73 5.89 -13.13 -0.86
CA VAL A 73 6.50 -11.83 -0.60
C VAL A 73 5.94 -11.30 0.73
N VAL A 74 6.71 -10.46 1.44
CA VAL A 74 6.31 -9.88 2.73
C VAL A 74 6.28 -8.34 2.64
N LEU A 75 5.07 -7.79 2.59
CA LEU A 75 4.72 -6.38 2.57
C LEU A 75 4.48 -5.91 4.00
N ALA A 76 5.57 -5.72 4.72
CA ALA A 76 5.57 -5.14 6.05
C ALA A 76 6.06 -3.67 5.96
N GLY A 77 5.61 -2.81 6.88
CA GLY A 77 6.20 -1.48 7.06
C GLY A 77 7.71 -1.58 7.31
N SER A 78 8.46 -0.52 7.05
CA SER A 78 9.94 -0.54 7.11
C SER A 78 10.51 -0.93 8.49
N GLU A 79 9.67 -0.98 9.53
CA GLU A 79 10.00 -1.33 10.92
C GLU A 79 9.06 -2.40 11.50
N ASP A 80 8.21 -3.03 10.68
CA ASP A 80 7.30 -4.05 11.16
C ASP A 80 8.13 -5.32 11.43
N ARG A 81 8.13 -5.82 12.67
CA ARG A 81 8.73 -7.12 13.01
C ARG A 81 7.90 -8.21 12.34
N VAL A 82 8.51 -8.95 11.41
CA VAL A 82 7.95 -10.16 10.79
C VAL A 82 8.08 -11.31 11.77
#